data_AF-A0AAN2BYS7-F1
#
_entry.id   AF-A0AAN2BYS7-F1
#
_cell.length_a   1.000
_cell.length_b   1.000
_cell.length_c   1.000
_cell.angle_alpha   90.00
_cell.angle_beta   90.00
_cell.angle_gamma   90.00
#
_symmetry.space_group_name_H-M   'P 1'
#
loop_
_entity.id
_entity.type
_entity.pdbx_description
1 polymer ?
#
loop_
_entity_poly.entity_id
_entity_poly.type
_entity_poly.pdbx_seq_one_letter_code
_entity_poly.pdbx_strand_id
1 'polypeptide(L)'
;MLEKNYSAHNTPADVERNKDPAFVAVPTSQNVALPRTARLPINRCNLPADILGGLTFQHSPVALELDGVAQFHRGLFALLAGIADAKERADAFTMHMNASFYLDEPEQAGYTSKATHKRQKADYLRMVRGWSFDADGREGAALKGWVESRFGLLPRHHGGQIRDLSGEAYRRYLEMRATALYGTNALESQFDLLYSYCQYELARRHPGQAHLTLYRGVNRVDDYETLATLDDKRRVVLFNSLSSFTANRERADEFGDYLLTAQVPLAKVFCHTRLLPGMLQGEDEYTVIGGLYEVSIAAY
;
A
#
# COMPACT_ATOMS: atom_id res chain seq x y z
N MET A 1 -48.27 43.18 -59.41
CA MET A 1 -49.54 42.56 -58.99
C MET A 1 -49.47 42.27 -57.50
N LEU A 2 -50.39 42.89 -56.76
CA LEU A 2 -51.04 42.38 -55.55
C LEU A 2 -50.18 42.05 -54.32
N GLU A 3 -50.06 43.09 -53.49
CA GLU A 3 -50.41 43.13 -52.06
C GLU A 3 -50.79 41.82 -51.35
N LYS A 4 -50.22 41.64 -50.16
CA LYS A 4 -50.98 41.25 -48.96
C LYS A 4 -50.42 41.91 -47.68
N ASN A 5 -51.26 42.80 -47.16
CA ASN A 5 -51.48 43.30 -45.80
C ASN A 5 -51.31 42.27 -44.66
N TYR A 6 -51.19 42.58 -43.36
CA TYR A 6 -50.78 43.72 -42.50
C TYR A 6 -50.76 43.17 -41.05
N SER A 7 -50.27 43.96 -40.09
CA SER A 7 -50.46 43.86 -38.61
C SER A 7 -49.42 43.04 -37.83
N ALA A 8 -48.38 43.65 -37.24
CA ALA A 8 -48.29 44.57 -36.08
C ALA A 8 -48.25 43.85 -34.72
N HIS A 9 -47.14 44.01 -33.98
CA HIS A 9 -47.14 44.28 -32.53
C HIS A 9 -45.75 44.65 -31.98
N ASN A 10 -45.70 45.84 -31.35
CA ASN A 10 -44.99 46.28 -30.15
C ASN A 10 -43.55 45.80 -29.81
N THR A 11 -42.65 46.79 -29.78
CA THR A 11 -41.47 46.99 -28.91
C THR A 11 -41.77 46.77 -27.40
N PRO A 12 -40.78 46.77 -26.47
CA PRO A 12 -39.33 46.59 -26.55
C PRO A 12 -38.84 45.45 -25.60
N ALA A 13 -37.76 44.74 -25.92
CA ALA A 13 -37.11 43.86 -24.94
C ALA A 13 -35.78 44.49 -24.52
N ASP A 14 -35.75 44.93 -23.26
CA ASP A 14 -34.60 45.39 -22.52
C ASP A 14 -33.40 44.46 -22.72
N VAL A 15 -32.33 45.02 -23.27
CA VAL A 15 -31.00 44.42 -23.21
C VAL A 15 -30.46 44.69 -21.81
N GLU A 16 -30.86 43.86 -20.85
CA GLU A 16 -30.26 43.86 -19.52
C GLU A 16 -28.83 43.29 -19.62
N ARG A 17 -27.87 44.17 -19.35
CA ARG A 17 -26.43 43.95 -19.46
C ARG A 17 -25.95 42.88 -18.47
N ASN A 18 -24.99 42.07 -18.95
CA ASN A 18 -24.03 41.23 -18.23
C ASN A 18 -24.13 41.28 -16.69
N LYS A 19 -24.60 40.18 -16.09
CA LYS A 19 -24.26 39.87 -14.70
C LYS A 19 -22.76 39.59 -14.65
N ASP A 20 -22.05 40.32 -13.78
CA ASP A 20 -20.65 40.08 -13.47
C ASP A 20 -20.43 38.59 -13.14
N PRO A 21 -19.29 37.99 -13.53
CA PRO A 21 -18.98 36.63 -13.15
C PRO A 21 -18.75 36.60 -11.64
N ALA A 22 -19.80 36.31 -10.88
CA ALA A 22 -19.67 35.96 -9.49
C ALA A 22 -18.79 34.70 -9.43
N PHE A 23 -17.56 34.86 -8.93
CA PHE A 23 -16.70 33.74 -8.62
C PHE A 23 -17.43 32.89 -7.57
N VAL A 24 -18.03 31.80 -8.03
CA VAL A 24 -18.55 30.76 -7.15
C VAL A 24 -17.33 30.04 -6.60
N ALA A 25 -16.83 30.52 -5.46
CA ALA A 25 -15.87 29.78 -4.67
C ALA A 25 -16.55 28.50 -4.23
N VAL A 26 -16.33 27.40 -4.96
CA VAL A 26 -16.50 26.07 -4.37
C VAL A 26 -15.49 26.04 -3.23
N PRO A 27 -15.92 25.79 -1.98
CA PRO A 27 -14.96 25.62 -0.90
C PRO A 27 -14.09 24.42 -1.27
N THR A 28 -12.89 24.67 -1.79
CA THR A 28 -11.85 23.65 -1.88
C THR A 28 -11.57 23.27 -0.45
N SER A 29 -12.13 22.14 -0.03
CA SER A 29 -11.61 21.36 1.08
C SER A 29 -10.09 21.40 0.98
N GLN A 30 -9.39 21.68 2.08
CA GLN A 30 -7.93 21.65 2.10
C GLN A 30 -7.48 20.35 1.41
N ASN A 31 -6.95 20.47 0.20
CA ASN A 31 -6.73 19.31 -0.64
C ASN A 31 -5.40 18.71 -0.19
N VAL A 32 -5.46 17.89 0.87
CA VAL A 32 -4.27 17.27 1.47
C VAL A 32 -3.69 16.30 0.45
N ALA A 33 -2.65 16.74 -0.25
CA ALA A 33 -1.95 15.96 -1.26
C ALA A 33 -0.78 15.19 -0.64
N LEU A 34 -0.43 14.05 -1.23
CA LEU A 34 0.76 13.30 -0.83
C LEU A 34 2.02 14.16 -1.07
N PRO A 35 2.84 14.44 -0.03
CA PRO A 35 4.03 15.29 -0.17
C PRO A 35 5.00 14.75 -1.23
N ARG A 36 5.60 15.64 -2.02
CA ARG A 36 6.64 15.25 -3.00
C ARG A 36 7.83 14.54 -2.35
N THR A 37 8.15 14.89 -1.11
CA THR A 37 9.23 14.28 -0.32
C THR A 37 8.89 12.87 0.19
N ALA A 38 7.66 12.39 -0.01
CA ALA A 38 7.20 11.06 0.41
C ALA A 38 6.98 10.10 -0.78
N ARG A 39 7.34 10.51 -2.01
CA ARG A 39 7.09 9.71 -3.21
C ARG A 39 8.17 9.83 -4.29
N LEU A 40 8.32 8.77 -5.07
CA LEU A 40 9.08 8.76 -6.31
C LEU A 40 8.21 9.23 -7.49
N PRO A 41 8.83 9.78 -8.56
CA PRO A 41 8.11 10.20 -9.76
C PRO A 41 7.67 9.02 -10.65
N ILE A 42 8.27 7.84 -10.48
CA ILE A 42 7.99 6.62 -11.24
C ILE A 42 7.94 5.45 -10.27
N ASN A 43 7.01 4.53 -10.51
CA ASN A 43 6.85 3.27 -9.81
C ASN A 43 6.39 2.17 -10.78
N ARG A 44 6.31 0.92 -10.32
CA ARG A 44 6.06 -0.27 -11.17
C ARG A 44 4.70 -0.91 -10.91
N CYS A 45 3.68 -0.07 -10.90
CA CYS A 45 2.29 -0.51 -10.84
C CYS A 45 1.40 0.38 -11.71
N ASN A 46 0.16 -0.08 -11.92
CA ASN A 46 -0.82 0.58 -12.78
C ASN A 46 -1.27 2.00 -12.37
N LEU A 47 -0.81 2.53 -11.22
CA LEU A 47 -1.12 3.87 -10.76
C LEU A 47 0.13 4.62 -10.27
N PRO A 48 0.22 5.95 -10.47
CA PRO A 48 1.29 6.75 -9.89
C PRO A 48 1.19 6.87 -8.37
N ALA A 49 2.33 7.11 -7.73
CA ALA A 49 2.46 7.24 -6.28
C ALA A 49 1.59 8.34 -5.64
N ASP A 50 1.36 9.50 -6.30
CA ASP A 50 0.45 10.53 -5.75
C ASP A 50 -1.00 10.11 -5.70
N ILE A 51 -1.45 9.31 -6.67
CA ILE A 51 -2.81 8.82 -6.70
C ILE A 51 -2.96 7.74 -5.64
N LEU A 52 -2.19 6.65 -5.74
CA LEU A 52 -2.35 5.51 -4.83
C LEU A 52 -2.04 5.86 -3.36
N GLY A 53 -1.12 6.80 -3.13
CA GLY A 53 -0.77 7.24 -1.78
C GLY A 53 -1.63 8.38 -1.25
N GLY A 54 -2.62 8.85 -2.01
CA GLY A 54 -3.51 9.95 -1.61
C GLY A 54 -4.82 9.52 -0.95
N LEU A 55 -5.54 10.49 -0.37
CA LEU A 55 -6.85 10.28 0.26
C LEU A 55 -7.95 9.88 -0.72
N THR A 56 -7.91 10.39 -1.95
CA THR A 56 -8.88 9.99 -2.98
C THR A 56 -8.84 8.48 -3.23
N PHE A 57 -7.64 7.90 -3.32
CA PHE A 57 -7.50 6.45 -3.43
C PHE A 57 -7.89 5.74 -2.14
N GLN A 58 -7.58 6.31 -0.96
CA GLN A 58 -8.07 5.74 0.29
C GLN A 58 -9.60 5.64 0.29
N HIS A 59 -10.34 6.64 -0.19
CA HIS A 59 -11.80 6.62 -0.20
C HIS A 59 -12.40 5.78 -1.34
N SER A 60 -11.75 5.74 -2.50
CA SER A 60 -12.25 5.06 -3.69
C SER A 60 -11.13 4.29 -4.38
N PRO A 61 -10.67 3.19 -3.77
CA PRO A 61 -9.55 2.43 -4.31
C PRO A 61 -9.98 1.62 -5.53
N VAL A 62 -9.00 1.38 -6.40
CA VAL A 62 -9.08 0.39 -7.47
C VAL A 62 -8.02 -0.68 -7.23
N ALA A 63 -8.10 -1.80 -7.95
CA ALA A 63 -7.06 -2.81 -7.91
C ALA A 63 -5.71 -2.22 -8.31
N LEU A 64 -4.68 -2.51 -7.52
CA LEU A 64 -3.30 -2.18 -7.84
C LEU A 64 -2.65 -3.42 -8.45
N GLU A 65 -2.15 -3.26 -9.67
CA GLU A 65 -1.53 -4.34 -10.45
C GLU A 65 -0.06 -4.03 -10.64
N LEU A 66 0.81 -4.97 -10.27
CA LEU A 66 2.25 -4.85 -10.45
C LEU A 66 2.65 -5.25 -11.87
N ASP A 67 3.62 -4.53 -12.43
CA ASP A 67 4.05 -4.72 -13.82
C ASP A 67 4.49 -6.17 -14.09
N GLY A 68 3.83 -6.82 -15.04
CA GLY A 68 4.22 -8.13 -15.58
C GLY A 68 3.83 -9.35 -14.73
N VAL A 69 3.42 -9.19 -13.46
CA VAL A 69 3.22 -10.34 -12.55
C VAL A 69 2.10 -11.25 -13.03
N ALA A 70 0.94 -10.67 -13.41
CA ALA A 70 -0.18 -11.45 -13.93
C ALA A 70 0.17 -12.22 -15.21
N GLN A 71 1.02 -11.64 -16.06
CA GLN A 71 1.44 -12.24 -17.32
C GLN A 71 2.45 -13.38 -17.09
N PHE A 72 3.47 -13.16 -16.26
CA PHE A 72 4.48 -14.17 -15.93
C PHE A 72 3.87 -15.36 -15.17
N HIS A 73 2.90 -15.11 -14.30
CA HIS A 73 2.29 -16.12 -13.43
C HIS A 73 0.88 -16.53 -13.84
N ARG A 74 0.49 -16.30 -15.10
CA ARG A 74 -0.85 -16.63 -15.62
C ARG A 74 -1.30 -18.06 -15.33
N GLY A 75 -0.37 -19.01 -15.42
CA GLY A 75 -0.64 -20.44 -15.19
C GLY A 75 -1.02 -20.73 -13.74
N LEU A 76 -0.36 -20.06 -12.78
CA LEU A 76 -0.72 -20.15 -11.37
C LEU A 76 -2.13 -19.62 -11.15
N PHE A 77 -2.44 -18.39 -11.60
CA PHE A 77 -3.76 -17.81 -11.33
C PHE A 77 -4.90 -18.59 -12.02
N ALA A 78 -4.66 -19.16 -13.20
CA ALA A 78 -5.59 -20.07 -13.85
C ALA A 78 -5.83 -21.36 -13.03
N LEU A 79 -4.76 -21.94 -12.47
CA LEU A 79 -4.86 -23.08 -11.56
C LEU A 79 -5.66 -22.72 -10.30
N LEU A 80 -5.31 -21.61 -9.64
CA LEU A 80 -5.97 -21.16 -8.42
C LEU A 80 -7.46 -20.88 -8.61
N ALA A 81 -7.88 -20.46 -9.82
CA ALA A 81 -9.30 -20.23 -10.13
C ALA A 81 -10.15 -21.50 -10.04
N GLY A 82 -9.55 -22.67 -10.31
CA GLY A 82 -10.21 -23.97 -10.23
C GLY A 82 -10.23 -24.60 -8.83
N ILE A 83 -9.54 -24.01 -7.84
CA ILE A 83 -9.42 -24.58 -6.50
C ILE A 83 -10.34 -23.82 -5.52
N ALA A 84 -11.31 -24.53 -4.94
CA ALA A 84 -12.29 -23.96 -4.03
C ALA A 84 -11.73 -23.74 -2.61
N ASP A 85 -10.94 -24.68 -2.11
CA ASP A 85 -10.39 -24.63 -0.76
C ASP A 85 -9.20 -23.67 -0.65
N ALA A 86 -9.17 -22.86 0.41
CA ALA A 86 -8.13 -21.83 0.60
C ALA A 86 -6.78 -22.43 0.98
N LYS A 87 -6.76 -23.56 1.70
CA LYS A 87 -5.52 -24.24 2.08
C LYS A 87 -4.90 -24.89 0.85
N GLU A 88 -5.68 -25.57 0.02
CA GLU A 88 -5.21 -26.13 -1.26
C GLU A 88 -4.63 -25.05 -2.18
N ARG A 89 -5.24 -23.86 -2.23
CA ARG A 89 -4.67 -22.72 -2.97
C ARG A 89 -3.34 -22.24 -2.39
N ALA A 90 -3.22 -22.17 -1.07
CA ALA A 90 -1.97 -21.81 -0.43
C ALA A 90 -0.86 -22.83 -0.69
N ASP A 91 -1.19 -24.12 -0.70
CA ASP A 91 -0.26 -25.19 -1.04
C ASP A 91 0.19 -25.08 -2.51
N ALA A 92 -0.75 -24.89 -3.45
CA ALA A 92 -0.45 -24.67 -4.87
C ALA A 92 0.42 -23.41 -5.10
N PHE A 93 0.12 -22.30 -4.42
CA PHE A 93 0.95 -21.10 -4.44
C PHE A 93 2.36 -21.37 -3.93
N THR A 94 2.49 -22.10 -2.81
CA THR A 94 3.80 -22.40 -2.20
C THR A 94 4.65 -23.25 -3.13
N MET A 95 4.05 -24.26 -3.77
CA MET A 95 4.71 -25.08 -4.80
C MET A 95 5.14 -24.24 -5.99
N HIS A 96 4.29 -23.34 -6.50
CA HIS A 96 4.62 -22.47 -7.63
C HIS A 96 5.74 -21.48 -7.30
N MET A 97 5.69 -20.85 -6.11
CA MET A 97 6.73 -19.95 -5.61
C MET A 97 8.07 -20.68 -5.52
N ASN A 98 8.07 -21.89 -4.95
CA ASN A 98 9.28 -22.71 -4.87
C ASN A 98 9.82 -23.06 -6.26
N ALA A 99 8.99 -23.53 -7.18
CA ALA A 99 9.40 -23.88 -8.53
C ALA A 99 9.89 -22.68 -9.36
N SER A 100 9.27 -21.50 -9.17
CA SER A 100 9.64 -20.28 -9.91
C SER A 100 10.99 -19.72 -9.49
N PHE A 101 11.38 -19.95 -8.23
CA PHE A 101 12.56 -19.36 -7.63
C PHE A 101 13.52 -20.39 -7.04
N TYR A 102 13.37 -21.68 -7.31
CA TYR A 102 14.24 -22.75 -6.77
C TYR A 102 14.54 -22.62 -5.26
N LEU A 103 13.52 -22.40 -4.43
CA LEU A 103 13.72 -22.13 -3.00
C LEU A 103 14.25 -23.34 -2.21
N ASP A 104 13.89 -24.55 -2.64
CA ASP A 104 14.39 -25.82 -2.08
C ASP A 104 15.63 -26.38 -2.80
N GLU A 105 15.93 -25.88 -4.01
CA GLU A 105 17.09 -26.28 -4.82
C GLU A 105 17.96 -25.06 -5.17
N PRO A 106 18.49 -24.34 -4.18
CA PRO A 106 19.13 -23.05 -4.40
C PRO A 106 20.33 -23.10 -5.35
N GLU A 107 20.96 -24.27 -5.54
CA GLU A 107 22.01 -24.50 -6.52
C GLU A 107 21.56 -24.19 -7.96
N GLN A 108 20.29 -24.47 -8.29
CA GLN A 108 19.70 -24.12 -9.59
C GLN A 108 19.56 -22.60 -9.78
N ALA A 109 19.48 -21.86 -8.67
CA ALA A 109 19.53 -20.39 -8.64
C ALA A 109 20.95 -19.84 -8.45
N GLY A 110 21.99 -20.65 -8.69
CA GLY A 110 23.38 -20.22 -8.65
C GLY A 110 24.02 -20.19 -7.25
N TYR A 111 23.37 -20.78 -6.24
CA TYR A 111 23.99 -20.96 -4.94
C TYR A 111 25.18 -21.93 -5.02
N THR A 112 26.23 -21.64 -4.25
CA THR A 112 27.36 -22.54 -4.06
C THR A 112 27.70 -22.64 -2.57
N SER A 113 27.96 -23.86 -2.11
CA SER A 113 28.35 -24.14 -0.72
C SER A 113 29.66 -23.45 -0.30
N LYS A 114 30.48 -23.04 -1.28
CA LYS A 114 31.74 -22.29 -1.10
C LYS A 114 31.54 -20.78 -0.94
N ALA A 115 30.32 -20.26 -1.09
CA ALA A 115 30.06 -18.84 -0.97
C ALA A 115 30.28 -18.35 0.48
N THR A 116 31.02 -17.25 0.63
CA THR A 116 31.28 -16.62 1.93
C THR A 116 29.99 -16.20 2.64
N HIS A 117 28.99 -15.75 1.89
CA HIS A 117 27.69 -15.35 2.41
C HIS A 117 26.60 -16.36 2.02
N LYS A 118 26.12 -17.13 3.01
CA LYS A 118 25.03 -18.10 2.82
C LYS A 118 23.67 -17.39 2.90
N ARG A 119 23.14 -17.01 1.73
CA ARG A 119 21.89 -16.24 1.59
C ARG A 119 20.74 -17.04 0.98
N GLN A 120 20.89 -18.35 0.80
CA GLN A 120 19.89 -19.23 0.20
C GLN A 120 18.56 -19.33 0.97
N LYS A 121 18.54 -18.99 2.27
CA LYS A 121 17.33 -18.90 3.10
C LYS A 121 16.85 -17.46 3.32
N ALA A 122 17.33 -16.51 2.52
CA ALA A 122 16.84 -15.13 2.50
C ALA A 122 15.67 -14.98 1.50
N ASP A 123 14.61 -15.75 1.75
CA ASP A 123 13.38 -15.82 0.94
C ASP A 123 12.27 -14.92 1.52
N TYR A 124 11.14 -14.85 0.82
CA TYR A 124 10.01 -14.03 1.22
C TYR A 124 9.46 -14.35 2.62
N LEU A 125 9.41 -15.62 3.03
CA LEU A 125 8.91 -16.02 4.35
C LEU A 125 9.81 -15.50 5.46
N ARG A 126 11.14 -15.58 5.27
CA ARG A 126 12.09 -15.00 6.21
C ARG A 126 11.88 -13.50 6.35
N MET A 127 11.68 -12.78 5.25
CA MET A 127 11.52 -11.33 5.27
C MET A 127 10.24 -10.92 5.99
N VAL A 128 9.13 -11.60 5.72
CA VAL A 128 7.86 -11.38 6.42
C VAL A 128 7.98 -11.70 7.91
N ARG A 129 8.67 -12.79 8.30
CA ARG A 129 8.91 -13.08 9.72
C ARG A 129 9.79 -12.04 10.39
N GLY A 130 10.82 -11.56 9.69
CA GLY A 130 11.69 -10.51 10.19
C GLY A 130 10.97 -9.17 10.36
N TRP A 131 9.99 -8.86 9.52
CA TRP A 131 9.13 -7.68 9.65
C TRP A 131 8.42 -7.63 11.01
N SER A 132 7.76 -8.72 11.39
CA SER A 132 7.01 -8.79 12.66
C SER A 132 7.93 -8.77 13.88
N PHE A 133 9.22 -9.11 13.73
CA PHE A 133 10.19 -9.05 14.83
C PHE A 133 10.82 -7.66 14.96
N ASP A 134 11.31 -7.10 13.86
CA ASP A 134 11.94 -5.78 13.80
C ASP A 134 11.71 -5.13 12.43
N ALA A 135 10.69 -4.28 12.35
CA ALA A 135 10.35 -3.52 11.14
C ALA A 135 11.45 -2.50 10.74
N ASP A 136 12.40 -2.21 11.62
CA ASP A 136 13.55 -1.35 11.40
C ASP A 136 14.87 -2.12 11.19
N GLY A 137 14.79 -3.44 11.14
CA GLY A 137 15.89 -4.33 10.78
C GLY A 137 16.07 -4.52 9.27
N ARG A 138 17.01 -5.39 8.88
CA ARG A 138 17.36 -5.64 7.47
C ARG A 138 16.18 -6.16 6.64
N GLU A 139 15.41 -7.09 7.19
CA GLU A 139 14.21 -7.63 6.57
C GLU A 139 13.16 -6.52 6.32
N GLY A 140 12.98 -5.60 7.28
CA GLY A 140 12.14 -4.42 7.11
C GLY A 140 12.68 -3.44 6.06
N ALA A 141 14.00 -3.29 5.95
CA ALA A 141 14.63 -2.46 4.92
C ALA A 141 14.35 -2.98 3.51
N ALA A 142 14.42 -4.32 3.32
CA ALA A 142 14.09 -4.96 2.05
C ALA A 142 12.63 -4.72 1.65
N LEU A 143 11.69 -4.93 2.57
CA LEU A 143 10.25 -4.75 2.32
C LEU A 143 9.89 -3.29 2.04
N LYS A 144 10.40 -2.34 2.83
CA LYS A 144 10.21 -0.90 2.58
C LYS A 144 10.79 -0.50 1.23
N GLY A 145 11.94 -1.08 0.84
CA GLY A 145 12.58 -0.86 -0.46
C GLY A 145 11.79 -1.43 -1.64
N TRP A 146 11.14 -2.58 -1.44
CA TRP A 146 10.20 -3.14 -2.40
C TRP A 146 8.99 -2.21 -2.59
N VAL A 147 8.39 -1.71 -1.49
CA VAL A 147 7.28 -0.75 -1.59
C VAL A 147 7.70 0.52 -2.34
N GLU A 148 8.86 1.07 -1.98
CA GLU A 148 9.43 2.22 -2.68
C GLU A 148 9.56 1.96 -4.18
N SER A 149 10.04 0.78 -4.58
CA SER A 149 10.19 0.45 -6.00
C SER A 149 8.88 0.22 -6.74
N ARG A 150 7.87 -0.41 -6.10
CA ARG A 150 6.64 -0.87 -6.78
C ARG A 150 5.51 0.16 -6.73
N PHE A 151 5.34 0.81 -5.59
CA PHE A 151 4.29 1.79 -5.35
C PHE A 151 4.81 3.22 -5.28
N GLY A 152 6.14 3.41 -5.31
CA GLY A 152 6.74 4.74 -5.31
C GLY A 152 6.62 5.47 -3.98
N LEU A 153 6.26 4.80 -2.89
CA LEU A 153 6.11 5.42 -1.56
C LEU A 153 7.41 5.32 -0.78
N LEU A 154 7.96 6.46 -0.38
CA LEU A 154 9.24 6.52 0.33
C LEU A 154 9.06 6.16 1.82
N PRO A 155 10.03 5.47 2.45
CA PRO A 155 10.01 5.25 3.88
C PRO A 155 10.13 6.60 4.62
N ARG A 156 9.32 6.74 5.67
CA ARG A 156 9.31 7.88 6.60
C ARG A 156 10.03 7.57 7.92
N HIS A 157 10.31 6.30 8.18
CA HIS A 157 11.01 5.82 9.37
C HIS A 157 11.78 4.51 9.14
N HIS A 158 13.01 4.44 9.63
CA HIS A 158 13.81 3.21 9.75
C HIS A 158 14.91 3.34 10.82
N GLY A 159 14.59 2.97 12.06
CA GLY A 159 15.44 3.18 13.24
C GLY A 159 15.66 4.67 13.55
N GLY A 160 14.79 5.53 13.03
CA GLY A 160 14.92 6.98 13.00
C GLY A 160 14.08 7.60 11.89
N GLN A 161 13.68 8.86 12.06
CA GLN A 161 12.85 9.57 11.09
C GLN A 161 13.62 9.86 9.80
N ILE A 162 12.97 9.61 8.66
CA ILE A 162 13.52 9.87 7.32
C ILE A 162 12.70 11.02 6.70
N ARG A 163 13.20 12.25 6.88
CA ARG A 163 12.59 13.48 6.32
C ARG A 163 13.46 14.14 5.26
N ASP A 164 14.74 13.82 5.28
CA ASP A 164 15.75 14.26 4.34
C ASP A 164 16.46 13.04 3.75
N LEU A 165 16.48 12.96 2.41
CA LEU A 165 17.13 11.90 1.65
C LEU A 165 18.66 12.09 1.56
N SER A 166 19.21 13.12 2.19
CA SER A 166 20.66 13.27 2.39
C SER A 166 21.13 12.90 3.81
N GLY A 167 20.18 12.68 4.73
CA GLY A 167 20.43 12.45 6.15
C GLY A 167 20.97 11.07 6.50
N GLU A 168 21.46 10.94 7.74
CA GLU A 168 22.05 9.70 8.25
C GLU A 168 21.05 8.54 8.31
N ALA A 169 19.82 8.79 8.77
CA ALA A 169 18.78 7.77 8.87
C ALA A 169 18.46 7.15 7.49
N TYR A 170 18.42 7.97 6.43
CA TYR A 170 18.20 7.49 5.08
C TYR A 170 19.38 6.68 4.55
N ARG A 171 20.62 7.15 4.78
CA ARG A 171 21.83 6.42 4.37
C ARG A 171 21.92 5.05 5.03
N ARG A 172 21.68 4.98 6.33
CA ARG A 172 21.64 3.71 7.08
C ARG A 172 20.56 2.77 6.54
N TYR A 173 19.37 3.30 6.24
CA TYR A 173 18.32 2.54 5.57
C TYR A 173 18.78 1.98 4.22
N LEU A 174 19.43 2.78 3.37
CA LEU A 174 19.95 2.35 2.08
C LEU A 174 21.01 1.25 2.22
N GLU A 175 21.93 1.39 3.17
CA GLU A 175 22.94 0.37 3.48
C GLU A 175 22.31 -0.95 3.92
N MET A 176 21.31 -0.89 4.81
CA MET A 176 20.57 -2.07 5.26
C MET A 176 19.77 -2.71 4.13
N ARG A 177 19.09 -1.92 3.30
CA ARG A 177 18.34 -2.39 2.12
C ARG A 177 19.27 -3.09 1.14
N ALA A 178 20.39 -2.46 0.78
CA ALA A 178 21.38 -3.04 -0.13
C ALA A 178 21.92 -4.36 0.43
N THR A 179 22.26 -4.40 1.72
CA THR A 179 22.71 -5.62 2.41
C THR A 179 21.65 -6.71 2.43
N ALA A 180 20.38 -6.34 2.61
CA ALA A 180 19.29 -7.29 2.66
C ALA A 180 19.05 -7.97 1.30
N LEU A 181 19.14 -7.20 0.21
CA LEU A 181 18.96 -7.68 -1.16
C LEU A 181 20.20 -8.39 -1.72
N TYR A 182 21.39 -8.06 -1.22
CA TYR A 182 22.64 -8.61 -1.74
C TYR A 182 22.69 -10.15 -1.64
N GLY A 183 23.03 -10.77 -2.77
CA GLY A 183 23.15 -12.23 -2.90
C GLY A 183 21.85 -12.98 -2.67
N THR A 184 20.70 -12.31 -2.75
CA THR A 184 19.38 -12.97 -2.68
C THR A 184 18.91 -13.40 -4.05
N ASN A 185 18.02 -14.39 -4.06
CA ASN A 185 17.51 -14.99 -5.28
C ASN A 185 16.20 -14.31 -5.69
N ALA A 186 16.28 -13.28 -6.54
CA ALA A 186 15.12 -12.56 -7.08
C ALA A 186 14.09 -12.12 -6.01
N LEU A 187 14.57 -11.70 -4.84
CA LEU A 187 13.73 -11.52 -3.65
C LEU A 187 12.57 -10.55 -3.86
N GLU A 188 12.79 -9.45 -4.58
CA GLU A 188 11.71 -8.50 -4.87
C GLU A 188 10.62 -9.13 -5.76
N SER A 189 10.96 -10.02 -6.69
CA SER A 189 9.98 -10.75 -7.50
C SER A 189 9.20 -11.78 -6.68
N GLN A 190 9.80 -12.34 -5.62
CA GLN A 190 9.06 -13.16 -4.66
C GLN A 190 8.02 -12.32 -3.91
N PHE A 191 8.34 -11.08 -3.53
CA PHE A 191 7.37 -10.15 -2.93
C PHE A 191 6.27 -9.74 -3.91
N ASP A 192 6.63 -9.48 -5.17
CA ASP A 192 5.68 -9.16 -6.23
C ASP A 192 4.60 -10.26 -6.37
N LEU A 193 5.04 -11.52 -6.37
CA LEU A 193 4.15 -12.68 -6.44
C LEU A 193 3.34 -12.89 -5.15
N LEU A 194 3.94 -12.69 -3.97
CA LEU A 194 3.23 -12.76 -2.68
C LEU A 194 2.11 -11.72 -2.60
N TYR A 195 2.41 -10.47 -2.97
CA TYR A 195 1.43 -9.39 -3.02
C TYR A 195 0.27 -9.76 -3.95
N SER A 196 0.57 -10.21 -5.17
CA SER A 196 -0.46 -10.53 -6.17
C SER A 196 -1.33 -11.72 -5.75
N TYR A 197 -0.75 -12.72 -5.07
CA TYR A 197 -1.51 -13.80 -4.44
C TYR A 197 -2.39 -13.30 -3.29
N CYS A 198 -1.87 -12.40 -2.44
CA CYS A 198 -2.67 -11.79 -1.38
C CYS A 198 -3.89 -11.05 -1.95
N GLN A 199 -3.70 -10.28 -3.02
CA GLN A 199 -4.78 -9.58 -3.70
C GLN A 199 -5.82 -10.55 -4.29
N TYR A 200 -5.36 -11.64 -4.89
CA TYR A 200 -6.24 -12.71 -5.38
C TYR A 200 -7.10 -13.32 -4.26
N GLU A 201 -6.50 -13.65 -3.11
CA GLU A 201 -7.24 -14.22 -1.97
C GLU A 201 -8.20 -13.21 -1.33
N LEU A 202 -7.80 -11.95 -1.19
CA LEU A 202 -8.65 -10.89 -0.64
C LEU A 202 -9.88 -10.65 -1.52
N ALA A 203 -9.71 -10.61 -2.85
CA ALA A 203 -10.82 -10.45 -3.79
C ALA A 203 -11.84 -11.61 -3.69
N ARG A 204 -11.37 -12.83 -3.45
CA ARG A 204 -12.24 -14.00 -3.24
C ARG A 204 -12.94 -14.01 -1.88
N ARG A 205 -12.23 -13.61 -0.83
CA ARG A 205 -12.76 -13.62 0.55
C ARG A 205 -13.72 -12.47 0.82
N HIS A 206 -13.54 -11.34 0.14
CA HIS A 206 -14.28 -10.10 0.38
C HIS A 206 -14.97 -9.59 -0.90
N PRO A 207 -15.86 -10.37 -1.54
CA PRO A 207 -16.50 -9.95 -2.78
C PRO A 207 -17.33 -8.67 -2.56
N GLY A 208 -17.11 -7.67 -3.42
CA GLY A 208 -17.81 -6.39 -3.36
C GLY A 208 -17.37 -5.43 -2.24
N GLN A 209 -16.38 -5.81 -1.43
CA GLN A 209 -15.78 -4.92 -0.43
C GLN A 209 -14.49 -4.32 -1.00
N ALA A 210 -14.25 -3.06 -0.70
CA ALA A 210 -13.04 -2.35 -1.11
C ALA A 210 -12.07 -2.09 0.05
N HIS A 211 -12.55 -2.21 1.30
CA HIS A 211 -11.85 -1.82 2.51
C HIS A 211 -11.96 -2.85 3.63
N LEU A 212 -11.00 -2.79 4.54
CA LEU A 212 -11.09 -3.37 5.88
C LEU A 212 -10.97 -2.26 6.92
N THR A 213 -11.76 -2.35 7.98
CA THR A 213 -11.52 -1.58 9.20
C THR A 213 -10.36 -2.24 9.95
N LEU A 214 -9.23 -1.55 10.05
CA LEU A 214 -8.05 -2.05 10.76
C LEU A 214 -7.59 -1.05 11.82
N TYR A 215 -6.89 -1.57 12.82
CA TYR A 215 -6.48 -0.86 14.02
C TYR A 215 -4.96 -0.86 14.18
N ARG A 216 -4.44 0.19 14.80
CA ARG A 216 -3.02 0.29 15.16
C ARG A 216 -2.87 1.04 16.48
N GLY A 217 -2.29 0.37 17.48
CA GLY A 217 -1.85 1.00 18.73
C GLY A 217 -0.62 1.87 18.48
N VAL A 218 -0.61 3.06 19.08
CA VAL A 218 0.51 4.01 18.98
C VAL A 218 0.73 4.69 20.34
N ASN A 219 2.00 4.83 20.76
CA ASN A 219 2.34 5.53 22.00
C ASN A 219 2.04 7.03 21.90
N ARG A 220 2.41 7.65 20.77
CA ARG A 220 2.13 9.06 20.52
C ARG A 220 1.64 9.24 19.10
N VAL A 221 0.48 9.88 18.95
CA VAL A 221 -0.06 10.23 17.63
C VAL A 221 0.90 11.18 16.89
N ASP A 222 1.59 12.05 17.63
CA ASP A 222 2.52 13.04 17.08
C ASP A 222 3.85 12.44 16.58
N ASP A 223 4.09 11.14 16.79
CA ASP A 223 5.23 10.45 16.15
C ASP A 223 5.01 10.33 14.62
N TYR A 224 3.77 10.50 14.17
CA TYR A 224 3.41 10.50 12.76
C TYR A 224 3.31 11.92 12.17
N GLU A 225 3.53 12.00 10.86
CA GLU A 225 3.29 13.21 10.07
C GLU A 225 1.78 13.48 9.96
N THR A 226 1.25 14.36 10.82
CA THR A 226 -0.12 14.86 10.69
C THR A 226 -0.15 15.98 9.66
N LEU A 227 -0.86 15.77 8.54
CA LEU A 227 -1.00 16.77 7.48
C LEU A 227 -2.25 17.62 7.60
N ALA A 228 -3.28 17.13 8.29
CA ALA A 228 -4.46 17.89 8.65
C ALA A 228 -5.14 17.33 9.89
N THR A 229 -5.73 18.20 10.70
CA THR A 229 -6.67 17.84 11.76
C THR A 229 -8.07 18.15 11.24
N LEU A 230 -8.91 17.13 11.12
CA LEU A 230 -10.26 17.27 10.57
C LEU A 230 -11.25 17.67 11.67
N ASP A 231 -11.11 17.06 12.84
CA ASP A 231 -11.82 17.38 14.08
C ASP A 231 -11.05 16.81 15.28
N ASP A 232 -11.64 16.88 16.49
CA ASP A 232 -11.02 16.44 17.74
C ASP A 232 -10.64 14.94 17.76
N LYS A 233 -11.25 14.11 16.90
CA LYS A 233 -11.05 12.66 16.87
C LYS A 233 -10.56 12.15 15.53
N ARG A 234 -10.40 13.00 14.51
CA ARG A 234 -9.97 12.59 13.17
C ARG A 234 -8.81 13.42 12.66
N ARG A 235 -7.82 12.73 12.11
CA ARG A 235 -6.62 13.33 11.52
C ARG A 235 -6.29 12.68 10.19
N VAL A 236 -5.61 13.43 9.33
CA VAL A 236 -4.93 12.89 8.15
C VAL A 236 -3.47 12.67 8.51
N VAL A 237 -3.05 11.42 8.51
CA VAL A 237 -1.71 10.98 8.84
C VAL A 237 -1.02 10.43 7.60
N LEU A 238 0.25 10.80 7.42
CA LEU A 238 1.16 10.13 6.50
C LEU A 238 1.86 8.97 7.24
N PHE A 239 1.47 7.75 6.91
CA PHE A 239 2.12 6.55 7.42
C PHE A 239 3.45 6.29 6.71
N ASN A 240 4.31 5.49 7.36
CA ASN A 240 5.51 4.94 6.73
C ASN A 240 5.13 4.11 5.50
N SER A 241 6.05 3.90 4.55
CA SER A 241 5.75 3.19 3.30
C SER A 241 5.14 1.80 3.53
N LEU A 242 5.50 1.15 4.64
CA LEU A 242 4.85 -0.06 5.12
C LEU A 242 4.61 0.06 6.63
N SER A 243 3.46 -0.41 7.10
CA SER A 243 3.02 -0.32 8.50
C SER A 243 2.21 -1.55 8.91
N SER A 244 2.29 -1.94 10.18
CA SER A 244 1.51 -3.04 10.74
C SER A 244 0.17 -2.57 11.27
N PHE A 245 -0.88 -3.34 11.03
CA PHE A 245 -2.21 -3.15 11.56
C PHE A 245 -2.76 -4.48 12.05
N THR A 246 -3.86 -4.45 12.80
CA THR A 246 -4.59 -5.67 13.19
C THR A 246 -6.09 -5.49 12.94
N ALA A 247 -6.79 -6.58 12.66
CA ALA A 247 -8.25 -6.59 12.60
C ALA A 247 -8.90 -6.69 14.00
N ASN A 248 -8.12 -7.01 15.03
CA ASN A 248 -8.60 -7.11 16.40
C ASN A 248 -8.31 -5.81 17.17
N ARG A 249 -9.37 -5.09 17.53
CA ARG A 249 -9.26 -3.85 18.29
C ARG A 249 -8.58 -4.05 19.64
N GLU A 250 -9.00 -5.04 20.43
CA GLU A 250 -8.45 -5.30 21.77
C GLU A 250 -6.95 -5.57 21.71
N ARG A 251 -6.48 -6.21 20.64
CA ARG A 251 -5.03 -6.44 20.46
C ARG A 251 -4.28 -5.16 20.14
N ALA A 252 -4.86 -4.25 19.36
CA ALA A 252 -4.24 -2.96 19.12
C ALA A 252 -4.13 -2.13 20.39
N ASP A 253 -5.02 -2.32 21.36
CA ASP A 253 -5.03 -1.64 22.65
C ASP A 253 -3.81 -2.04 23.52
N GLU A 254 -3.20 -3.20 23.26
CA GLU A 254 -1.99 -3.65 23.96
C GLU A 254 -0.73 -2.86 23.55
N PHE A 255 -0.78 -2.07 22.47
CA PHE A 255 0.40 -1.48 21.83
C PHE A 255 0.51 0.06 21.90
N GLY A 256 -0.18 0.72 22.83
CA GLY A 256 0.09 2.14 23.15
C GLY A 256 -1.06 2.90 23.79
N ASP A 257 -0.82 4.19 24.06
CA ASP A 257 -1.76 5.10 24.73
C ASP A 257 -2.92 5.55 23.84
N TYR A 258 -2.77 5.42 22.51
CA TYR A 258 -3.77 5.80 21.52
C TYR A 258 -4.04 4.67 20.54
N LEU A 259 -5.30 4.56 20.14
CA LEU A 259 -5.76 3.66 19.10
C LEU A 259 -6.10 4.44 17.82
N LEU A 260 -5.42 4.11 16.73
CA LEU A 260 -5.78 4.56 15.39
C LEU A 260 -6.71 3.54 14.73
N THR A 261 -7.82 4.01 14.18
CA THR A 261 -8.73 3.22 13.34
C THR A 261 -8.71 3.77 11.92
N ALA A 262 -8.48 2.91 10.93
CA ALA A 262 -8.40 3.28 9.52
C ALA A 262 -9.31 2.40 8.65
N GLN A 263 -9.93 3.01 7.64
CA GLN A 263 -10.47 2.28 6.50
C GLN A 263 -9.33 2.00 5.53
N VAL A 264 -8.82 0.78 5.52
CA VAL A 264 -7.67 0.36 4.72
C VAL A 264 -8.15 -0.27 3.42
N PRO A 265 -7.79 0.30 2.25
CA PRO A 265 -8.04 -0.34 0.97
C PRO A 265 -7.46 -1.75 0.90
N LEU A 266 -8.23 -2.72 0.41
CA LEU A 266 -7.74 -4.09 0.19
C LEU A 266 -6.50 -4.11 -0.72
N ALA A 267 -6.50 -3.24 -1.73
CA ALA A 267 -5.37 -3.04 -2.65
C ALA A 267 -4.06 -2.63 -1.95
N LYS A 268 -4.13 -2.06 -0.73
CA LYS A 268 -2.95 -1.67 0.06
C LYS A 268 -2.51 -2.74 1.06
N VAL A 269 -3.20 -3.86 1.17
CA VAL A 269 -2.75 -4.97 2.02
C VAL A 269 -1.64 -5.73 1.30
N PHE A 270 -0.43 -5.72 1.83
CA PHE A 270 0.69 -6.48 1.27
C PHE A 270 0.52 -7.98 1.52
N CYS A 271 0.37 -8.34 2.79
CA CYS A 271 0.08 -9.70 3.25
C CYS A 271 -0.53 -9.64 4.65
N HIS A 272 -1.05 -10.77 5.13
CA HIS A 272 -1.53 -10.91 6.50
C HIS A 272 -1.19 -12.30 7.05
N THR A 273 -1.07 -12.42 8.37
CA THR A 273 -0.63 -13.64 9.09
C THR A 273 -1.39 -14.92 8.74
N ARG A 274 -2.63 -14.82 8.28
CA ARG A 274 -3.48 -15.96 7.89
C ARG A 274 -3.43 -16.32 6.39
N LEU A 275 -2.57 -15.67 5.60
CA LEU A 275 -2.53 -15.86 4.14
C LEU A 275 -1.91 -17.21 3.74
N LEU A 276 -0.83 -17.62 4.41
CA LEU A 276 -0.10 -18.86 4.11
C LEU A 276 0.18 -19.67 5.39
N PRO A 277 0.20 -21.01 5.29
CA PRO A 277 0.75 -21.86 6.34
C PRO A 277 2.21 -21.47 6.64
N GLY A 278 2.56 -21.27 7.91
CA GLY A 278 3.93 -20.95 8.34
C GLY A 278 4.28 -19.45 8.36
N MET A 279 3.35 -18.55 8.06
CA MET A 279 3.40 -17.18 8.57
C MET A 279 3.20 -17.19 10.10
N LEU A 280 3.68 -16.16 10.81
CA LEU A 280 3.60 -16.11 12.27
C LEU A 280 2.15 -16.27 12.75
N GLN A 281 1.90 -17.35 13.50
CA GLN A 281 0.62 -17.65 14.15
C GLN A 281 0.58 -16.88 15.47
N GLY A 282 0.39 -15.57 15.37
CA GLY A 282 0.48 -14.71 16.55
C GLY A 282 -0.63 -13.70 16.57
N GLU A 283 -0.62 -12.74 15.64
CA GLU A 283 -1.14 -11.40 15.95
C GLU A 283 -2.32 -10.90 15.10
N ASP A 284 -2.89 -11.74 14.22
CA ASP A 284 -3.87 -11.28 13.22
C ASP A 284 -3.40 -10.02 12.48
N GLU A 285 -2.08 -9.94 12.28
CA GLU A 285 -1.39 -8.80 11.74
C GLU A 285 -1.60 -8.71 10.23
N TYR A 286 -1.88 -7.49 9.78
CA TYR A 286 -1.91 -7.05 8.41
C TYR A 286 -0.74 -6.12 8.16
N THR A 287 0.08 -6.45 7.17
CA THR A 287 1.15 -5.58 6.70
C THR A 287 0.57 -4.71 5.58
N VAL A 288 0.52 -3.40 5.79
CA VAL A 288 -0.23 -2.45 4.97
C VAL A 288 0.72 -1.43 4.33
N ILE A 289 0.56 -1.21 3.02
CA ILE A 289 1.22 -0.17 2.24
C ILE A 289 0.68 1.19 2.68
N GLY A 290 1.58 2.13 2.96
CA GLY A 290 1.24 3.42 3.56
C GLY A 290 0.76 4.49 2.59
N GLY A 291 1.26 5.70 2.79
CA GLY A 291 0.74 6.93 2.21
C GLY A 291 -0.19 7.65 3.17
N LEU A 292 -1.07 8.49 2.63
CA LEU A 292 -2.06 9.25 3.39
C LEU A 292 -3.24 8.39 3.80
N TYR A 293 -3.64 8.57 5.05
CA TYR A 293 -4.81 7.97 5.63
C TYR A 293 -5.53 8.99 6.52
N GLU A 294 -6.82 9.17 6.29
CA GLU A 294 -7.74 9.62 7.33
C GLU A 294 -7.87 8.50 8.37
N VAL A 295 -7.66 8.85 9.63
CA VAL A 295 -7.78 7.95 10.78
C VAL A 295 -8.64 8.57 11.87
N SER A 296 -9.42 7.72 12.53
CA SER A 296 -10.06 8.07 13.79
C SER A 296 -9.14 7.71 14.96
N ILE A 297 -9.12 8.55 15.97
CA ILE A 297 -8.27 8.44 17.15
C ILE A 297 -9.16 8.24 18.37
N ALA A 298 -8.86 7.21 19.16
CA ALA A 298 -9.35 7.06 20.52
C ALA A 298 -8.16 7.12 21.47
N ALA A 299 -8.30 7.91 22.54
CA ALA A 299 -7.37 7.92 23.66
C ALA A 299 -7.90 6.99 24.76
N TYR A 300 -6.97 6.34 25.47
CA TYR A 300 -7.27 5.57 26.68
C TYR A 300 -7.16 6.44 27.94
#